data_AF-A0A257TC89-F1
#
_entry.id   AF-A0A257TC89-F1
#
_cell.length_a   1.000
_cell.length_b   1.000
_cell.length_c   1.000
_cell.angle_alpha   90.00
_cell.angle_beta   90.00
_cell.angle_gamma   90.00
#
_symmetry.space_group_name_H-M   'P 1'
#
loop_
_entity.id
_entity.type
_entity.pdbx_description
1 polymer ?
#
loop_
_entity_poly.entity_id
_entity_poly.type
_entity_poly.pdbx_seq_one_letter_code
_entity_poly.pdbx_strand_id
1 'polypeptide(L)' 'MLDRSLHALITDLHERGMEKDVAVVVCGEMGRSPRINKTAGRDHWPSAGFALFAGGGLRTGQVVGATDARGERPQT' A
#
# COMPACT_ATOMS: atom_id res chain seq x y z
N MET A 1 1.21 -1.63 -14.38
CA MET A 1 2.67 -1.36 -14.46
C MET A 1 3.33 -1.41 -13.10
N LEU A 2 2.79 -0.71 -12.08
CA LEU A 2 3.37 -0.71 -10.72
C LEU A 2 3.64 -2.10 -10.14
N ASP A 3 2.68 -3.03 -10.21
CA ASP A 3 2.82 -4.36 -9.63
C ASP A 3 4.05 -5.12 -10.17
N ARG A 4 4.20 -5.21 -11.50
CA ARG A 4 5.35 -5.84 -12.15
C ARG A 4 6.68 -5.19 -11.76
N SER A 5 6.74 -3.86 -11.73
CA SER A 5 7.96 -3.13 -11.35
C SER A 5 8.31 -3.35 -9.88
N LEU A 6 7.31 -3.36 -9.00
CA LEU A 6 7.49 -3.62 -7.58
C LEU A 6 7.97 -5.05 -7.33
N HIS A 7 7.38 -6.02 -8.02
CA HIS A 7 7.82 -7.41 -7.97
C HIS A 7 9.29 -7.53 -8.41
N ALA A 8 9.65 -6.97 -9.57
CA ALA A 8 11.02 -7.02 -10.07
C ALA A 8 12.03 -6.39 -9.10
N LEU A 9 11.71 -5.23 -8.50
CA LEU A 9 12.57 -4.57 -7.53
C LEU A 9 12.77 -5.42 -6.26
N ILE A 10 11.68 -5.95 -5.69
CA ILE A 10 11.75 -6.75 -4.46
C ILE A 10 12.54 -8.04 -4.72
N THR A 11 12.32 -8.70 -5.86
CA THR A 11 13.06 -9.90 -6.24
C THR A 11 14.56 -9.61 -6.40
N ASP A 12 14.94 -8.54 -7.11
CA ASP A 12 16.35 -8.18 -7.31
C ASP A 12 17.07 -7.85 -5.99
N LEU A 13 16.39 -7.17 -5.05
CA LEU A 13 16.94 -6.92 -3.71
C LEU A 13 17.17 -8.22 -2.93
N HIS A 14 16.25 -9.18 -3.05
CA HIS A 14 16.39 -10.47 -2.39
C HIS A 14 17.50 -11.32 -2.99
N GLU A 15 17.59 -11.39 -4.33
CA GLU A 15 18.65 -12.12 -5.03
C GLU A 15 20.05 -11.58 -4.74
N ARG A 16 20.16 -10.30 -4.38
CA ARG A 16 21.41 -9.65 -3.97
C ARG A 16 21.71 -9.75 -2.48
N GLY A 17 20.84 -10.37 -1.68
CA GLY A 17 20.99 -10.45 -0.23
C GLY A 17 20.82 -9.10 0.49
N MET A 18 20.14 -8.13 -0.14
CA MET A 18 19.94 -6.77 0.38
C MET A 18 18.60 -6.60 1.09
N GLU A 19 17.78 -7.65 1.21
CA GLU A 19 16.45 -7.59 1.81
C GLU A 19 16.47 -7.21 3.29
N LYS A 20 17.61 -7.33 3.96
CA LYS A 20 17.78 -6.90 5.35
C LYS A 20 18.21 -5.43 5.48
N ASP A 21 18.85 -4.89 4.45
CA ASP A 21 19.45 -3.55 4.49
C ASP A 21 18.54 -2.48 3.88
N VAL A 22 17.69 -2.87 2.93
CA VAL A 22 16.83 -1.93 2.18
C VAL A 22 15.36 -2.13 2.50
N ALA A 23 14.72 -1.09 3.03
CA ALA A 23 13.28 -1.02 3.16
C ALA A 23 12.64 -0.39 1.92
N VAL A 24 11.71 -1.12 1.30
CA VAL A 24 10.86 -0.61 0.21
C VAL A 24 9.51 -0.21 0.82
N VAL A 25 9.14 1.05 0.62
CA VAL A 25 7.85 1.60 1.08
C VAL A 25 7.07 2.10 -0.12
N VAL A 26 5.85 1.59 -0.29
CA VAL A 26 4.92 2.05 -1.32
C VAL A 26 3.70 2.63 -0.63
N CYS A 27 3.51 3.93 -0.74
CA CYS A 27 2.35 4.65 -0.22
C CYS A 27 1.90 5.70 -1.22
N GLY A 28 0.64 6.14 -1.07
CA GLY A 28 0.11 7.31 -1.75
C GLY A 28 -0.12 8.45 -0.77
N GLU A 29 -0.27 9.66 -1.30
CA GLU A 29 -0.63 10.83 -0.48
C GLU A 29 -2.14 10.83 -0.17
N MET A 30 -2.97 10.63 -1.20
CA MET A 30 -4.43 10.69 -1.11
C MET A 30 -5.07 9.58 -1.95
N GLY A 31 -6.12 8.97 -1.39
CA GLY A 31 -6.93 7.97 -2.09
C GLY A 31 -8.06 8.60 -2.89
N ARG A 32 -8.90 7.73 -3.46
CA ARG A 32 -10.20 8.10 -4.01
C ARG A 32 -11.30 7.43 -3.20
N SER A 33 -12.38 8.15 -2.96
CA SER A 33 -13.52 7.63 -2.20
C SER A 33 -13.99 6.30 -2.79
N PRO A 34 -14.39 5.31 -1.97
CA PRO A 34 -15.00 4.08 -2.48
C PRO A 34 -16.38 4.35 -3.10
N ARG A 35 -16.99 5.53 -2.85
CA ARG A 35 -18.31 5.92 -3.36
C ARG A 35 -18.20 6.72 -4.65
N ILE A 36 -19.13 6.45 -5.58
CA ILE A 36 -19.34 7.28 -6.76
C ILE A 36 -20.12 8.54 -6.36
N ASN A 37 -19.63 9.70 -6.79
CA ASN A 37 -20.25 11.00 -6.54
C ASN A 37 -21.33 11.33 -7.59
N LYS A 38 -21.98 12.48 -7.44
CA LYS A 38 -23.11 12.91 -8.32
C LYS A 38 -22.71 13.13 -9.78
N THR A 39 -21.42 13.26 -10.08
CA THR A 39 -20.87 13.49 -11.42
C THR A 39 -20.17 12.26 -11.99
N ALA A 40 -20.51 11.06 -11.48
CA ALA A 40 -19.92 9.79 -11.89
C ALA A 40 -18.39 9.65 -11.66
N GLY A 41 -17.82 10.49 -10.78
CA GLY A 41 -16.44 10.40 -10.31
C GLY A 41 -16.34 9.77 -8.92
N ARG A 42 -15.14 9.78 -8.34
CA ARG A 42 -14.86 9.48 -6.92
C ARG A 42 -14.13 10.66 -6.32
N ASP A 43 -14.42 11.12 -5.11
CA ASP A 43 -13.76 12.31 -4.57
C ASP A 43 -12.33 12.04 -4.06
N HIS A 44 -11.53 13.10 -3.86
CA HIS A 44 -10.28 12.99 -3.07
C HIS A 44 -10.61 12.52 -1.66
N TRP A 45 -9.83 11.55 -1.16
CA TRP A 45 -10.17 10.86 0.07
C TRP A 45 -8.96 10.70 1.00
N PRO A 46 -8.79 11.59 1.99
CA PRO A 46 -7.72 11.49 2.98
C PRO A 46 -8.08 10.59 4.16
N SER A 47 -9.34 10.13 4.27
CA SER A 47 -9.82 9.41 5.44
C SER A 47 -9.26 7.99 5.54
N ALA A 48 -8.85 7.36 4.44
CA ALA A 48 -8.27 6.03 4.44
C ALA A 48 -7.28 5.87 3.28
N GLY A 49 -6.25 5.05 3.49
CA GLY A 49 -5.21 4.75 2.51
C GLY A 49 -4.52 3.43 2.84
N PHE A 50 -3.49 3.09 2.07
CA PHE A 50 -2.65 1.93 2.34
C PHE A 50 -1.17 2.31 2.25
N ALA A 51 -0.35 1.51 2.90
CA ALA A 51 1.07 1.47 2.67
C ALA A 51 1.52 0.01 2.62
N LEU A 52 2.41 -0.31 1.70
CA LEU A 52 3.07 -1.61 1.58
C LEU A 52 4.53 -1.46 1.99
N PHE A 53 4.99 -2.40 2.81
CA PHE A 53 6.37 -2.47 3.28
C PHE A 53 6.98 -3.81 2.89
N ALA A 54 8.23 -3.79 2.43
CA ALA A 54 9.04 -4.97 2.15
C ALA A 54 10.51 -4.70 2.51
N GLY A 55 11.25 -5.76 2.86
CA GLY A 55 12.67 -5.67 3.20
C GLY A 55 12.95 -4.96 4.54
N GLY A 56 14.15 -4.39 4.68
CA GLY A 56 14.63 -3.68 5.87
C GLY A 56 14.72 -4.55 7.12
N GLY A 57 14.80 -5.88 6.96
CA GLY A 57 14.78 -6.82 8.08
C GLY A 57 13.45 -6.87 8.83
N LEU A 58 12.38 -6.30 8.26
CA LEU A 58 11.04 -6.30 8.87
C LEU A 58 10.44 -7.70 8.86
N ARG A 59 9.54 -7.96 9.82
CA ARG A 59 8.66 -9.14 9.78
C ARG A 59 7.59 -8.91 8.72
N THR A 60 7.81 -9.45 7.52
CA THR A 60 6.88 -9.34 6.39
C THR A 60 5.80 -10.43 6.42
N GLY A 61 4.88 -10.41 5.46
CA GLY A 61 3.78 -11.39 5.37
C GLY A 61 2.61 -11.12 6.33
N GLN A 62 2.49 -9.88 6.80
CA GLN A 62 1.45 -9.46 7.75
C GLN A 62 0.49 -8.46 7.11
N VAL A 63 -0.75 -8.45 7.59
CA VAL A 63 -1.71 -7.37 7.37
C VAL A 63 -1.86 -6.63 8.70
N VAL A 64 -1.61 -5.32 8.70
CA VAL A 64 -1.69 -4.49 9.90
C VAL A 64 -2.69 -3.37 9.66
N GLY A 65 -3.69 -3.30 10.53
CA GLY A 65 -4.83 -2.40 10.40
C GLY A 65 -5.90 -2.92 9.44
N ALA A 66 -7.06 -2.27 9.50
CA ALA A 66 -8.19 -2.54 8.62
C ALA A 66 -8.99 -1.24 8.42
N THR A 67 -9.86 -1.23 7.42
CA THR A 67 -10.89 -0.20 7.26
C THR A 67 -12.24 -0.76 7.71
N ASP A 68 -13.23 0.11 7.89
CA ASP A 68 -14.61 -0.30 8.08
C ASP A 68 -15.09 -1.20 6.92
N ALA A 69 -16.23 -1.87 7.09
CA ALA A 69 -16.78 -2.79 6.08
C ALA A 69 -17.08 -2.12 4.71
N ARG A 70 -17.04 -0.78 4.64
CA ARG A 70 -17.25 -0.01 3.40
C ARG A 70 -15.93 0.50 2.79
N GLY A 71 -14.80 0.32 3.46
CA GLY A 71 -13.50 0.85 3.05
C GLY A 71 -13.38 2.37 3.17
N GLU A 72 -14.25 3.02 3.97
CA GLU A 72 -14.33 4.48 4.02
C GLU A 72 -13.38 5.10 5.04
N ARG A 73 -13.19 4.43 6.18
CA ARG A 73 -12.41 4.93 7.33
C ARG A 73 -11.62 3.80 7.99
N PRO A 74 -10.58 4.09 8.79
CA PRO A 74 -9.87 3.08 9.58
C PRO A 74 -10.83 2.43 10.58
N GLN A 75 -10.71 1.12 10.74
CA GLN A 75 -11.40 0.39 11.78
C GLN A 75 -10.64 0.61 13.09
N THR A 76 -11.19 1.46 13.96
CA THR A 76 -10.73 1.64 15.34
C THR A 76 -11.14 0.46 16.20
#